data_AF-A0A8T2NXT6-F1
#
_entry.id   AF-A0A8T2NXT6-F1
#
_cell.length_a   1.000
_cell.length_b   1.000
_cell.length_c   1.000
_cell.angle_alpha   90.00
_cell.angle_beta   90.00
_cell.angle_gamma   90.00
#
_symmetry.space_group_name_H-M   'P 1'
#
loop_
_entity.id
_entity.type
_entity.pdbx_description
1 polymer ?
#
loop_
_entity_poly.entity_id
_entity_poly.type
_entity_poly.pdbx_seq_one_letter_code
_entity_poly.pdbx_strand_id
1 'polypeptide(L)'
;MRAVVYKLLVECVVILQRKNLGLLLSVSLLATWGAVLLAVRLYWMGNKPPSFSNSDNPAADSPSFLTRTLTFLYLPAANMWLLLCPDTLSFDWSMDALPLLRTYTDWRNLHTIAFYVGFLLLALVGLQDLTKVRESNGKVHVSNGKLNTNGHSNHLTPEHASTESLGPVKSVENGTKNHSVLRTPLPTTENIAVFSLGLLSIPFLPATNLFFYVGFVIAERVLYIPSMGFCLLVAVGLRSLYVRLRSRLSRTMVLYCSAGLVVLYGIKTVLRNQDWNNEELLYRSGIAVNPAKGKPDPSTPIPHPVVEDPGY
;
A
#
# COMPACT_ATOMS: atom_id res chain seq x y z
N MET A 1 -23.30 34.82 -3.20
CA MET A 1 -22.57 34.08 -4.26
C MET A 1 -21.19 34.68 -4.55
N ARG A 2 -21.07 35.98 -4.90
CA ARG A 2 -19.75 36.63 -5.17
C ARG A 2 -18.75 36.59 -4.01
N ALA A 3 -19.21 36.78 -2.76
CA ALA A 3 -18.34 36.71 -1.57
C ALA A 3 -17.73 35.31 -1.33
N VAL A 4 -18.46 34.24 -1.68
CA VAL A 4 -17.99 32.86 -1.54
C VAL A 4 -16.93 32.56 -2.60
N VAL A 5 -17.16 32.98 -3.84
CA VAL A 5 -16.20 32.86 -4.94
C VAL A 5 -14.92 33.63 -4.65
N TYR A 6 -15.03 34.85 -4.10
CA TYR A 6 -13.86 35.66 -3.75
C TYR A 6 -13.04 35.02 -2.62
N LYS A 7 -13.70 34.41 -1.63
CA LYS A 7 -13.04 33.69 -0.53
C LYS A 7 -12.29 32.45 -1.04
N LEU A 8 -12.91 31.68 -1.93
CA LEU A 8 -12.29 30.53 -2.62
C LEU A 8 -11.09 30.94 -3.48
N LEU A 9 -11.19 32.06 -4.20
CA LEU A 9 -10.10 32.62 -5.00
C LEU A 9 -8.93 33.06 -4.11
N VAL A 10 -9.21 33.75 -3.01
CA VAL A 10 -8.18 34.17 -2.05
C VAL A 10 -7.53 32.96 -1.36
N GLU A 11 -8.29 31.93 -0.98
CA GLU A 11 -7.74 30.68 -0.44
C GLU A 11 -6.88 29.94 -1.47
N CYS A 12 -7.30 29.87 -2.74
CA CYS A 12 -6.48 29.35 -3.85
C CYS A 12 -5.18 30.16 -4.04
N VAL A 13 -5.26 31.49 -3.97
CA VAL A 13 -4.10 32.39 -4.14
C VAL A 13 -3.13 32.29 -2.94
N VAL A 14 -3.64 32.09 -1.72
CA VAL A 14 -2.82 31.87 -0.52
C VAL A 14 -2.14 30.49 -0.56
N ILE A 15 -2.82 29.45 -1.06
CA ILE A 15 -2.21 28.14 -1.36
C ILE A 15 -1.10 28.28 -2.43
N LEU A 16 -1.27 29.21 -3.38
CA LEU A 16 -0.29 29.55 -4.42
C LEU A 16 0.93 30.35 -3.91
N GLN A 17 0.90 30.95 -2.70
CA GLN A 17 1.98 31.81 -2.24
C GLN A 17 3.24 31.03 -1.79
N ARG A 18 4.28 31.09 -2.65
CA ARG A 18 5.74 30.95 -2.47
C ARG A 18 6.35 29.73 -1.74
N LYS A 19 5.73 29.16 -0.69
CA LYS A 19 6.29 28.00 0.04
C LYS A 19 5.92 26.65 -0.57
N ASN A 20 4.78 26.56 -1.26
CA ASN A 20 4.29 25.34 -1.89
C ASN A 20 4.27 25.41 -3.43
N LEU A 21 4.81 26.48 -4.03
CA LEU A 21 4.79 26.64 -5.49
C LEU A 21 5.55 25.53 -6.21
N GLY A 22 6.70 25.08 -5.66
CA GLY A 22 7.44 23.94 -6.20
C GLY A 22 6.66 22.63 -6.11
N LEU A 23 5.97 22.39 -5.00
CA LEU A 23 5.10 21.22 -4.83
C LEU A 23 3.93 21.28 -5.80
N LEU A 24 3.22 22.41 -5.88
CA LEU A 24 2.12 22.60 -6.80
C LEU A 24 2.55 22.42 -8.26
N LEU A 25 3.71 22.97 -8.63
CA LEU A 25 4.29 22.80 -9.95
C LEU A 25 4.64 21.33 -10.22
N SER A 26 5.22 20.60 -9.26
CA SER A 26 5.51 19.17 -9.41
C SER A 26 4.25 18.31 -9.55
N VAL A 27 3.21 18.60 -8.75
CA VAL A 27 1.92 17.91 -8.80
C VAL A 27 1.20 18.24 -10.10
N SER A 28 1.24 19.50 -10.53
CA SER A 28 0.66 19.93 -11.81
C SER A 28 1.38 19.29 -12.98
N LEU A 29 2.72 19.28 -13.00
CA LEU A 29 3.50 18.57 -14.02
C LEU A 29 3.17 17.09 -14.06
N LEU A 30 3.09 16.43 -12.90
CA LEU A 30 2.75 15.01 -12.79
C LEU A 30 1.34 14.73 -13.33
N ALA A 31 0.36 15.57 -12.96
CA ALA A 31 -1.01 15.45 -13.43
C ALA A 31 -1.10 15.67 -14.95
N THR A 32 -0.37 16.66 -15.47
CA THR A 32 -0.35 16.98 -16.90
C THR A 32 0.29 15.85 -17.71
N TRP A 33 1.45 15.35 -17.27
CA TRP A 33 2.09 14.19 -17.90
C TRP A 33 1.24 12.92 -17.80
N GLY A 34 0.58 12.69 -16.66
CA GLY A 34 -0.36 11.58 -16.51
C GLY A 34 -1.53 11.67 -17.49
N ALA A 35 -2.11 12.86 -17.67
CA ALA A 35 -3.16 13.09 -18.65
C ALA A 35 -2.68 12.89 -20.09
N VAL A 36 -1.48 13.37 -20.43
CA VAL A 36 -0.86 13.16 -21.76
C VAL A 36 -0.64 11.68 -22.03
N LEU A 37 -0.05 10.94 -21.09
CA LEU A 37 0.18 9.50 -21.23
C LEU A 37 -1.12 8.73 -21.38
N LEU A 38 -2.16 9.11 -20.63
CA LEU A 38 -3.48 8.49 -20.73
C LEU A 38 -4.13 8.79 -22.09
N ALA A 39 -4.05 10.04 -22.57
CA ALA A 39 -4.56 10.42 -23.88
C ALA A 39 -3.83 9.66 -25.02
N VAL A 40 -2.50 9.57 -24.97
CA VAL A 40 -1.70 8.79 -25.92
C VAL A 40 -2.10 7.32 -25.87
N ARG A 41 -2.29 6.76 -24.67
CA ARG A 41 -2.73 5.36 -24.50
C ARG A 41 -4.11 5.12 -25.10
N LEU A 42 -5.08 6.00 -24.85
CA LEU A 42 -6.43 5.88 -25.40
C LEU A 42 -6.45 6.03 -26.92
N TYR A 43 -5.65 6.96 -27.45
CA TYR A 43 -5.44 7.12 -28.89
C TYR A 43 -4.88 5.84 -29.51
N TRP A 44 -3.83 5.27 -28.91
CA TRP A 44 -3.22 4.02 -29.39
C TRP A 44 -4.16 2.80 -29.28
N MET A 45 -5.01 2.76 -28.25
CA MET A 45 -6.06 1.73 -28.08
C MET A 45 -7.25 1.91 -29.04
N GLY A 46 -7.22 2.88 -29.95
CA GLY A 46 -8.27 3.10 -30.95
C GLY A 46 -9.59 3.60 -30.34
N ASN A 47 -9.53 4.21 -29.16
CA ASN A 47 -10.66 4.81 -28.43
C ASN A 47 -11.88 3.87 -28.21
N LYS A 48 -11.66 2.56 -28.27
CA LYS A 48 -12.69 1.55 -27.95
C LYS A 48 -12.37 0.94 -26.58
N PRO A 49 -13.40 0.66 -25.75
CA PRO A 49 -13.17 -0.09 -24.54
C PRO A 49 -12.66 -1.49 -24.89
N PRO A 50 -11.76 -2.07 -24.07
CA PRO A 50 -11.32 -3.43 -24.28
C PRO A 50 -12.50 -4.40 -24.12
N SER A 51 -12.64 -5.34 -25.04
CA SER A 51 -13.56 -6.48 -24.90
C SER A 51 -12.82 -7.63 -24.23
N PHE A 52 -13.41 -8.22 -23.20
CA PHE A 52 -12.86 -9.36 -22.48
C PHE A 52 -13.72 -10.59 -22.73
N SER A 53 -13.09 -11.76 -22.73
CA SER A 53 -13.79 -13.04 -22.87
C SER A 53 -14.40 -13.47 -21.53
N ASN A 54 -15.42 -14.32 -21.58
CA ASN A 54 -16.00 -14.91 -20.36
C ASN A 54 -14.94 -15.62 -19.50
N SER A 55 -13.95 -16.25 -20.15
CA SER A 55 -12.80 -16.87 -19.49
C SER A 55 -11.97 -15.89 -18.66
N ASP A 56 -11.88 -14.63 -19.05
CA ASP A 56 -10.99 -13.65 -18.41
C ASP A 56 -11.63 -13.09 -17.14
N ASN A 57 -12.94 -12.81 -17.20
CA ASN A 57 -13.72 -12.32 -16.08
C ASN A 57 -15.17 -12.81 -16.16
N PRO A 58 -15.47 -14.04 -15.68
CA PRO A 58 -16.83 -14.58 -15.73
C PRO A 58 -17.80 -13.79 -14.85
N ALA A 59 -17.29 -13.04 -13.86
CA ALA A 59 -18.13 -12.17 -13.05
C ALA A 59 -18.69 -11.02 -13.89
N ALA A 60 -17.87 -10.40 -14.75
CA ALA A 60 -18.31 -9.31 -15.63
C ALA A 60 -19.32 -9.76 -16.69
N ASP A 61 -19.19 -10.98 -17.19
CA ASP A 61 -20.06 -11.54 -18.23
C ASP A 61 -21.33 -12.23 -17.67
N SER A 62 -21.50 -12.27 -16.35
CA SER A 62 -22.68 -12.88 -15.73
C SER A 62 -23.97 -12.09 -16.04
N PRO A 63 -25.09 -12.77 -16.41
CA PRO A 63 -26.34 -12.09 -16.76
C PRO A 63 -27.05 -11.46 -15.56
N SER A 64 -26.81 -11.97 -14.34
CA SER A 64 -27.45 -11.48 -13.13
C SER A 64 -26.68 -10.30 -12.52
N PHE A 65 -27.33 -9.13 -12.47
CA PHE A 65 -26.77 -7.93 -11.85
C PHE A 65 -26.38 -8.14 -10.38
N LEU A 66 -27.16 -8.95 -9.64
CA LEU A 66 -26.88 -9.29 -8.25
C LEU A 66 -25.53 -10.02 -8.12
N THR A 67 -25.30 -11.03 -8.96
CA THR A 67 -24.06 -11.83 -8.92
C THR A 67 -22.84 -11.00 -9.27
N ARG A 68 -22.96 -10.13 -10.28
CA ARG A 68 -21.94 -9.13 -10.62
C ARG A 68 -21.58 -8.27 -9.41
N THR A 69 -22.59 -7.64 -8.81
CA THR A 69 -22.40 -6.69 -7.71
C THR A 69 -21.79 -7.37 -6.48
N LEU A 70 -22.35 -8.50 -6.05
CA LEU A 70 -21.83 -9.25 -4.89
C LEU A 70 -20.39 -9.70 -5.11
N THR A 71 -20.10 -10.24 -6.30
CA THR A 71 -18.74 -10.70 -6.61
C THR A 71 -17.76 -9.52 -6.64
N PHE A 72 -18.08 -8.42 -7.32
CA PHE A 72 -17.20 -7.24 -7.37
C PHE A 72 -16.98 -6.58 -6.02
N LEU A 73 -17.98 -6.58 -5.14
CA LEU A 73 -17.80 -6.10 -3.77
C LEU A 73 -16.89 -7.03 -2.96
N TYR A 74 -16.95 -8.34 -3.21
CA TYR A 74 -16.10 -9.34 -2.56
C TYR A 74 -14.66 -9.32 -3.07
N LEU A 75 -14.40 -8.96 -4.34
CA LEU A 75 -13.03 -8.98 -4.91
C LEU A 75 -12.01 -8.18 -4.10
N PRO A 76 -12.28 -6.93 -3.64
CA PRO A 76 -11.38 -6.22 -2.72
C PRO A 76 -11.07 -7.00 -1.44
N ALA A 77 -12.07 -7.65 -0.85
CA ALA A 77 -11.88 -8.44 0.37
C ALA A 77 -11.00 -9.68 0.10
N ALA A 78 -11.21 -10.37 -1.03
CA ALA A 78 -10.38 -11.50 -1.45
C ALA A 78 -8.92 -11.06 -1.72
N ASN A 79 -8.73 -9.91 -2.37
CA ASN A 79 -7.40 -9.33 -2.62
C ASN A 79 -6.70 -8.89 -1.32
N MET A 80 -7.45 -8.34 -0.36
CA MET A 80 -6.90 -8.02 0.97
C MET A 80 -6.50 -9.30 1.72
N TRP A 81 -7.26 -10.39 1.56
CA TRP A 81 -6.87 -11.68 2.11
C TRP A 81 -5.55 -12.16 1.53
N LEU A 82 -5.32 -12.04 0.22
CA LEU A 82 -4.04 -12.36 -0.41
C LEU A 82 -2.87 -11.54 0.16
N LEU A 83 -3.10 -10.27 0.52
CA LEU A 83 -2.10 -9.43 1.19
C LEU A 83 -1.82 -9.87 2.63
N LEU A 84 -2.83 -10.31 3.37
CA LEU A 84 -2.69 -10.75 4.78
C LEU A 84 -2.13 -12.16 4.88
N CYS A 85 -2.63 -13.07 4.06
CA CYS A 85 -2.31 -14.48 4.05
C CYS A 85 -2.22 -14.95 2.59
N PRO A 86 -1.02 -14.89 1.97
CA PRO A 86 -0.80 -15.45 0.64
C PRO A 86 -0.73 -16.98 0.74
N ASP A 87 -1.87 -17.62 0.96
CA ASP A 87 -2.01 -19.08 1.02
C ASP A 87 -2.22 -19.70 -0.35
N THR A 88 -3.00 -19.03 -1.18
CA THR A 88 -3.41 -19.44 -2.51
C THR A 88 -2.86 -18.44 -3.51
N LEU A 89 -1.79 -18.81 -4.20
CA LEU A 89 -1.20 -18.01 -5.26
C LEU A 89 -1.36 -18.76 -6.58
N SER A 90 -1.60 -18.04 -7.66
CA SER A 90 -1.72 -18.59 -9.00
C SER A 90 -1.06 -17.67 -10.02
N PHE A 91 -0.38 -18.26 -10.99
CA PHE A 91 0.12 -17.51 -12.13
C PHE A 91 -1.02 -16.94 -12.99
N ASP A 92 -2.21 -17.54 -12.93
CA ASP A 92 -3.41 -17.04 -13.61
C ASP A 92 -4.72 -17.33 -12.82
N TRP A 93 -5.56 -16.30 -12.73
CA TRP A 93 -6.82 -16.25 -11.97
C TRP A 93 -8.03 -16.09 -12.90
N SER A 94 -8.05 -16.84 -13.99
CA SER A 94 -9.10 -16.86 -15.00
C SER A 94 -10.08 -18.03 -14.79
N MET A 95 -11.13 -18.10 -15.61
CA MET A 95 -12.21 -19.09 -15.58
C MET A 95 -12.87 -19.16 -14.19
N ASP A 96 -13.17 -20.37 -13.70
CA ASP A 96 -13.81 -20.62 -12.41
C ASP A 96 -12.85 -20.58 -11.21
N ALA A 97 -11.71 -19.87 -11.31
CA ALA A 97 -10.76 -19.74 -10.20
C ALA A 97 -11.38 -19.16 -8.93
N LEU A 98 -12.41 -18.31 -9.07
CA LEU A 98 -13.18 -17.78 -7.95
C LEU A 98 -14.68 -18.04 -8.20
N PRO A 99 -15.33 -18.89 -7.38
CA PRO A 99 -16.75 -19.17 -7.55
C PRO A 99 -17.58 -17.88 -7.40
N LEU A 100 -18.46 -17.59 -8.35
CA LEU A 100 -19.30 -16.39 -8.33
C LEU A 100 -20.25 -16.38 -7.12
N LEU A 101 -20.46 -15.23 -6.50
CA LEU A 101 -21.39 -15.07 -5.38
C LEU A 101 -22.80 -14.86 -5.91
N ARG A 102 -23.63 -15.90 -5.88
CA ARG A 102 -24.99 -15.87 -6.45
C ARG A 102 -26.06 -15.41 -5.46
N THR A 103 -25.83 -15.61 -4.16
CA THR A 103 -26.80 -15.33 -3.09
C THR A 103 -26.20 -14.44 -2.00
N TYR A 104 -27.07 -13.74 -1.29
CA TYR A 104 -26.69 -12.93 -0.12
C TYR A 104 -26.38 -13.78 1.12
N THR A 105 -26.86 -15.03 1.15
CA THR A 105 -26.64 -16.00 2.25
C THR A 105 -25.26 -16.67 2.20
N ASP A 106 -24.47 -16.41 1.14
CA ASP A 106 -23.11 -16.93 1.06
C ASP A 106 -22.26 -16.35 2.20
N TRP A 107 -21.57 -17.23 2.94
CA TRP A 107 -20.72 -16.86 4.06
C TRP A 107 -19.59 -15.91 3.65
N ARG A 108 -19.17 -15.93 2.37
CA ARG A 108 -18.14 -15.04 1.83
C ARG A 108 -18.57 -13.57 1.86
N ASN A 109 -19.88 -13.28 1.86
CA ASN A 109 -20.37 -11.92 2.07
C ASN A 109 -19.99 -11.36 3.44
N LEU A 110 -19.77 -12.23 4.44
CA LEU A 110 -19.27 -11.78 5.75
C LEU A 110 -17.85 -11.21 5.64
N HIS A 111 -16.99 -11.78 4.78
CA HIS A 111 -15.66 -11.23 4.51
C HIS A 111 -15.75 -9.86 3.86
N THR A 112 -16.67 -9.70 2.91
CA THR A 112 -16.96 -8.41 2.28
C THR A 112 -17.36 -7.36 3.33
N ILE A 113 -18.31 -7.69 4.20
CA ILE A 113 -18.78 -6.79 5.26
C ILE A 113 -17.62 -6.44 6.21
N ALA A 114 -16.89 -7.45 6.70
CA ALA A 114 -15.76 -7.24 7.61
C ALA A 114 -14.69 -6.34 6.99
N PHE A 115 -14.39 -6.51 5.70
CA PHE A 115 -13.44 -5.70 4.98
C PHE A 115 -13.88 -4.22 4.91
N TYR A 116 -15.09 -3.93 4.43
CA TYR A 116 -15.54 -2.54 4.30
C TYR A 116 -15.77 -1.86 5.66
N VAL A 117 -16.26 -2.59 6.67
CA VAL A 117 -16.40 -2.06 8.04
C VAL A 117 -15.01 -1.75 8.62
N GLY A 118 -14.05 -2.67 8.51
CA GLY A 118 -12.68 -2.46 8.98
C GLY A 118 -12.01 -1.29 8.27
N PHE A 119 -12.16 -1.19 6.95
CA PHE A 119 -11.63 -0.10 6.15
C PHE A 119 -12.26 1.25 6.54
N LEU A 120 -13.58 1.30 6.73
CA LEU A 120 -14.29 2.49 7.17
C LEU A 120 -13.82 2.93 8.56
N LEU A 121 -13.70 2.01 9.52
CA LEU A 121 -13.20 2.31 10.85
C LEU A 121 -11.77 2.87 10.80
N LEU A 122 -10.90 2.26 10.00
CA LEU A 122 -9.52 2.74 9.82
C LEU A 122 -9.49 4.15 9.23
N ALA A 123 -10.33 4.43 8.22
CA ALA A 123 -10.45 5.75 7.63
C ALA A 123 -11.00 6.79 8.63
N LEU A 124 -12.01 6.43 9.43
CA LEU A 124 -12.60 7.30 10.44
C LEU A 124 -11.61 7.63 11.57
N VAL A 125 -10.89 6.63 12.08
CA VAL A 125 -9.85 6.84 13.11
C VAL A 125 -8.73 7.72 12.54
N GLY A 126 -8.28 7.46 11.31
CA GLY A 126 -7.28 8.29 10.65
C GLY A 126 -7.72 9.74 10.47
N LEU A 127 -9.00 9.99 10.17
CA LEU A 127 -9.53 11.34 10.03
C LEU A 127 -9.69 12.06 11.38
N GLN A 128 -10.08 11.34 12.43
CA GLN A 128 -10.21 11.89 13.78
C GLN A 128 -8.86 12.35 14.35
N ASP A 129 -7.79 11.57 14.15
CA ASP A 129 -6.45 11.98 14.59
C ASP A 129 -5.96 13.23 13.83
N LEU A 130 -6.25 13.32 12.53
CA LEU A 130 -5.94 14.52 11.73
C LEU A 130 -6.66 15.78 12.28
N THR A 131 -7.91 15.65 12.71
CA THR A 131 -8.66 16.78 13.31
C THR A 131 -8.07 17.23 14.64
N LYS A 132 -7.68 16.30 15.52
CA LYS A 132 -7.07 16.62 16.83
C LYS A 132 -5.72 17.32 16.70
N VAL A 133 -4.87 16.88 15.76
CA VAL A 133 -3.57 17.53 15.52
C VAL A 133 -3.73 18.93 14.97
N ARG A 134 -4.70 19.15 14.07
CA ARG A 134 -5.01 20.49 13.56
C ARG A 134 -5.44 21.45 14.67
N GLU A 135 -6.24 20.98 15.63
CA GLU A 135 -6.65 21.76 16.80
C GLU A 135 -5.48 22.04 17.77
N SER A 136 -4.61 21.06 18.01
CA SER A 136 -3.40 21.22 18.83
C SER A 136 -2.46 22.28 18.26
N ASN A 137 -2.16 22.20 16.96
CA ASN A 137 -1.33 23.19 16.27
C ASN A 137 -1.97 24.59 16.25
N GLY A 138 -3.30 24.68 16.13
CA GLY A 138 -4.04 25.94 16.23
C GLY A 138 -3.94 26.58 17.62
N LYS A 139 -3.97 25.77 18.69
CA LYS A 139 -3.82 26.24 20.08
C LYS A 139 -2.39 26.70 20.40
N VAL A 140 -1.37 26.00 19.88
CA VAL A 140 0.04 26.36 20.05
C VAL A 140 0.36 27.70 19.36
N HIS A 141 -0.28 28.00 18.22
CA HIS A 141 -0.09 29.27 17.53
C HIS A 141 -0.77 30.47 18.24
N VAL A 142 -1.81 30.22 19.06
CA VAL A 142 -2.50 31.26 19.85
C VAL A 142 -1.83 31.52 21.21
N SER A 143 -1.03 30.57 21.72
CA SER A 143 -0.37 30.71 23.03
C SER A 143 1.03 31.35 22.98
N ASN A 144 1.61 31.62 21.80
CA ASN A 144 2.99 32.07 21.69
C ASN A 144 3.14 33.61 21.79
N GLY A 145 2.56 34.17 22.85
CA GLY A 145 2.64 35.61 23.20
C GLY A 145 3.23 35.89 24.58
N LYS A 146 3.76 34.88 25.29
CA LYS A 146 4.35 35.09 26.62
C LYS A 146 5.73 34.45 26.75
N LEU A 147 6.74 35.29 26.52
CA LEU A 147 8.13 35.03 26.85
C LEU A 147 8.26 34.89 28.37
N ASN A 148 8.41 33.66 28.86
CA ASN A 148 8.91 33.43 30.22
C ASN A 148 10.42 33.18 30.13
N THR A 149 11.20 34.24 30.34
CA THR A 149 12.59 34.12 30.76
C THR A 149 12.61 33.64 32.20
N ASN A 150 13.24 32.50 32.47
CA ASN A 150 13.94 32.26 33.73
C ASN A 150 15.00 31.20 33.48
N GLY A 151 16.25 31.66 33.50
CA GLY A 151 17.42 30.82 33.36
C GLY A 151 17.66 29.98 34.61
N HIS A 152 18.21 28.78 34.40
CA HIS A 152 19.08 28.16 35.37
C HIS A 152 20.14 27.35 34.61
N SER A 153 21.32 27.93 34.52
CA SER A 153 22.55 27.29 34.08
C SER A 153 23.08 26.39 35.22
N ASN A 154 23.09 25.07 35.00
CA ASN A 154 23.82 24.16 35.88
C ASN A 154 25.15 23.76 35.24
N HIS A 155 26.18 24.37 35.80
CA HIS A 155 27.60 24.13 35.62
C HIS A 155 28.01 22.88 36.43
N LEU A 156 28.69 21.92 35.80
CA LEU A 156 29.46 20.88 36.48
C LEU A 156 30.79 20.68 35.76
N THR A 157 31.86 21.02 36.47
CA THR A 157 33.30 20.88 36.19
C THR A 157 33.78 19.43 36.26
N PRO A 158 34.88 19.08 35.56
CA PRO A 158 35.81 18.05 36.00
C PRO A 158 37.16 18.66 36.41
N GLU A 159 37.64 18.31 37.61
CA GLU A 159 39.01 18.56 38.08
C GLU A 159 40.00 17.55 37.49
N HIS A 160 41.17 18.00 37.01
CA HIS A 160 42.47 17.84 37.69
C HIS A 160 43.69 17.98 36.73
N ALA A 161 44.79 18.48 37.33
CA ALA A 161 46.21 18.31 37.00
C ALA A 161 46.94 19.37 36.12
N SER A 162 47.43 20.42 36.82
CA SER A 162 48.84 20.84 36.98
C SER A 162 49.76 21.23 35.78
N THR A 163 50.34 22.43 35.94
CA THR A 163 51.77 22.85 35.74
C THR A 163 52.09 23.91 34.67
N GLU A 164 52.37 25.12 35.18
CA GLU A 164 53.34 26.18 34.81
C GLU A 164 53.73 26.58 33.36
N SER A 165 53.61 27.91 33.16
CA SER A 165 54.57 28.85 32.53
C SER A 165 54.43 29.29 31.04
N LEU A 166 54.15 30.61 30.92
CA LEU A 166 54.71 31.65 30.03
C LEU A 166 54.55 31.61 28.49
N GLY A 167 53.85 32.63 27.94
CA GLY A 167 54.14 33.22 26.61
C GLY A 167 52.95 33.36 25.63
N PRO A 168 52.69 34.55 25.01
CA PRO A 168 51.55 34.76 24.12
C PRO A 168 51.92 34.60 22.64
N VAL A 169 51.27 33.70 21.89
CA VAL A 169 51.40 33.66 20.42
C VAL A 169 50.08 33.29 19.72
N LYS A 170 49.53 34.31 19.03
CA LYS A 170 48.88 34.37 17.72
C LYS A 170 48.15 33.13 17.15
N SER A 171 46.85 33.34 16.93
CA SER A 171 46.08 33.06 15.69
C SER A 171 46.63 32.01 14.73
N VAL A 172 45.91 30.89 14.61
CA VAL A 172 45.58 30.26 13.32
C VAL A 172 44.19 29.64 13.45
N GLU A 173 43.27 30.08 12.57
CA GLU A 173 41.97 29.46 12.35
C GLU A 173 42.14 28.00 11.89
N ASN A 174 41.43 27.08 12.53
CA ASN A 174 41.03 25.83 11.89
C ASN A 174 39.51 25.70 12.00
N GLY A 175 38.84 26.35 11.05
CA GLY A 175 37.40 26.20 10.83
C GLY A 175 37.10 24.86 10.17
N THR A 176 37.02 23.80 10.97
CA THR A 176 36.32 22.58 10.55
C THR A 176 34.84 22.92 10.46
N LYS A 177 34.39 23.27 9.25
CA LYS A 177 32.97 23.38 8.92
C LYS A 177 32.34 22.02 9.14
N ASN A 178 31.74 21.83 10.31
CA ASN A 178 30.83 20.72 10.56
C ASN A 178 29.71 20.83 9.53
N HIS A 179 29.76 19.96 8.51
CA HIS A 179 28.66 19.75 7.59
C HIS A 179 27.51 19.17 8.42
N SER A 180 26.69 20.04 9.01
CA SER A 180 25.41 19.67 9.56
C SER A 180 24.56 19.22 8.37
N VAL A 181 24.58 17.91 8.11
CA VAL A 181 23.59 17.27 7.26
C VAL A 181 22.24 17.69 7.82
N LEU A 182 21.56 18.58 7.11
CA LEU A 182 20.20 19.00 7.39
C LEU A 182 19.33 17.75 7.33
N ARG A 183 19.21 17.02 8.45
CA ARG A 183 18.25 15.94 8.60
C ARG A 183 16.89 16.59 8.40
N THR A 184 16.30 16.35 7.23
CA THR A 184 14.90 16.63 7.00
C THR A 184 14.11 15.99 8.15
N PRO A 185 13.26 16.73 8.87
CA PRO A 185 12.48 16.16 9.95
C PRO A 185 11.66 15.00 9.38
N LEU A 186 11.78 13.83 10.01
CA LEU A 186 11.01 12.64 9.63
C LEU A 186 9.52 13.01 9.62
N PRO A 187 8.75 12.58 8.61
CA PRO A 187 7.31 12.85 8.58
C PRO A 187 6.66 12.29 9.85
N THR A 188 5.67 13.02 10.38
CA THR A 188 4.91 12.57 11.55
C THR A 188 4.28 11.21 11.26
N THR A 189 4.14 10.37 12.29
CA THR A 189 3.55 9.01 12.17
C THR A 189 2.19 9.03 11.47
N GLU A 190 1.40 10.08 11.67
CA GLU A 190 0.11 10.32 11.02
C GLU A 190 0.23 10.53 9.52
N ASN A 191 1.18 11.36 9.07
CA ASN A 191 1.43 11.59 7.64
C ASN A 191 1.85 10.28 6.95
N ILE A 192 2.62 9.45 7.64
CA ILE A 192 3.01 8.13 7.13
C ILE A 192 1.78 7.22 7.04
N ALA A 193 0.90 7.20 8.05
CA ALA A 193 -0.30 6.37 8.03
C ALA A 193 -1.27 6.76 6.88
N VAL A 194 -1.51 8.05 6.68
CA VAL A 194 -2.35 8.55 5.58
C VAL A 194 -1.72 8.23 4.23
N PHE A 195 -0.42 8.46 4.08
CA PHE A 195 0.32 8.10 2.87
C PHE A 195 0.24 6.59 2.58
N SER A 196 0.40 5.75 3.61
CA SER A 196 0.32 4.29 3.51
C SER A 196 -1.07 3.84 3.07
N LEU A 197 -2.14 4.42 3.65
CA LEU A 197 -3.52 4.12 3.29
C LEU A 197 -3.85 4.58 1.86
N GLY A 198 -3.32 5.74 1.44
CA GLY A 198 -3.43 6.23 0.07
C GLY A 198 -2.72 5.30 -0.92
N LEU A 199 -1.50 4.87 -0.60
CA LEU A 199 -0.70 3.94 -1.42
C LEU A 199 -1.33 2.54 -1.49
N LEU A 200 -2.06 2.13 -0.44
CA LEU A 200 -2.85 0.89 -0.41
C LEU A 200 -4.08 0.98 -1.33
N SER A 201 -4.81 2.09 -1.26
CA SER A 201 -6.17 2.18 -1.84
C SER A 201 -6.17 2.71 -3.27
N ILE A 202 -5.48 3.82 -3.53
CA ILE A 202 -5.57 4.56 -4.80
C ILE A 202 -5.11 3.70 -5.99
N PRO A 203 -3.97 2.99 -5.93
CA PRO A 203 -3.52 2.15 -7.04
C PRO A 203 -4.42 0.92 -7.28
N PHE A 204 -5.15 0.48 -6.25
CA PHE A 204 -6.03 -0.67 -6.33
C PHE A 204 -7.42 -0.34 -6.90
N LEU A 205 -7.90 0.91 -6.74
CA LEU A 205 -9.23 1.34 -7.20
C LEU A 205 -9.55 0.95 -8.65
N PRO A 206 -8.68 1.18 -9.66
CA PRO A 206 -8.92 0.74 -11.03
C PRO A 206 -9.13 -0.77 -11.19
N ALA A 207 -8.53 -1.59 -10.32
CA ALA A 207 -8.60 -3.05 -10.39
C ALA A 207 -9.83 -3.64 -9.70
N THR A 208 -10.63 -2.83 -9.00
CA THR A 208 -11.79 -3.30 -8.21
C THR A 208 -12.98 -3.77 -9.04
N ASN A 209 -12.99 -3.54 -10.36
CA ASN A 209 -14.14 -3.76 -11.24
C ASN A 209 -15.40 -2.93 -10.88
N LEU A 210 -15.31 -1.97 -9.96
CA LEU A 210 -16.45 -1.15 -9.52
C LEU A 210 -16.80 -0.01 -10.50
N PHE A 211 -15.78 0.61 -11.11
CA PHE A 211 -15.98 1.74 -12.04
C PHE A 211 -16.04 1.31 -13.51
N PHE A 212 -15.23 0.32 -13.87
CA PHE A 212 -15.15 -0.27 -15.20
C PHE A 212 -14.69 -1.72 -15.08
N TYR A 213 -15.12 -2.56 -16.01
CA TYR A 213 -14.70 -3.95 -16.03
C TYR A 213 -13.28 -4.09 -16.53
N VAL A 214 -12.56 -4.98 -15.85
CA VAL A 214 -11.18 -5.33 -16.13
C VAL A 214 -11.15 -6.81 -16.49
N GLY A 215 -10.26 -7.20 -17.40
CA GLY A 215 -10.13 -8.59 -17.89
C GLY A 215 -9.48 -9.57 -16.92
N PHE A 216 -9.69 -9.40 -15.61
CA PHE A 216 -9.28 -10.39 -14.61
C PHE A 216 -10.19 -10.30 -13.38
N VAL A 217 -10.40 -11.45 -12.74
CA VAL A 217 -11.15 -11.53 -11.48
C VAL A 217 -10.25 -11.13 -10.30
N ILE A 218 -9.07 -11.73 -10.21
CA ILE A 218 -8.02 -11.41 -9.23
C ILE A 218 -6.70 -11.28 -10.00
N ALA A 219 -5.79 -10.43 -9.54
CA ALA A 219 -4.46 -10.35 -10.14
C ALA A 219 -3.43 -9.94 -9.08
N GLU A 220 -2.51 -10.84 -8.75
CA GLU A 220 -1.47 -10.57 -7.74
C GLU A 220 -0.62 -9.35 -8.10
N ARG A 221 -0.36 -9.15 -9.40
CA ARG A 221 0.37 -7.98 -9.92
C ARG A 221 -0.27 -6.63 -9.56
N VAL A 222 -1.59 -6.57 -9.35
CA VAL A 222 -2.24 -5.30 -8.94
C VAL A 222 -1.99 -4.98 -7.47
N LEU A 223 -1.51 -5.96 -6.70
CA LEU A 223 -1.19 -5.81 -5.28
C LEU A 223 0.26 -5.39 -5.03
N TYR A 224 1.10 -5.24 -6.06
CA TYR A 224 2.50 -4.82 -5.87
C TYR A 224 2.62 -3.44 -5.22
N ILE A 225 1.98 -2.41 -5.78
CA ILE A 225 2.00 -1.07 -5.18
C ILE A 225 1.20 -1.05 -3.85
N PRO A 226 -0.01 -1.61 -3.78
CA PRO A 226 -0.74 -1.72 -2.52
C PRO A 226 0.03 -2.42 -1.39
N SER A 227 0.83 -3.45 -1.69
CA SER A 227 1.63 -4.15 -0.69
C SER A 227 2.70 -3.26 -0.04
N MET A 228 3.26 -2.30 -0.78
CA MET A 228 4.15 -1.29 -0.21
C MET A 228 3.43 -0.44 0.84
N GLY A 229 2.21 0.01 0.51
CA GLY A 229 1.35 0.74 1.45
C GLY A 229 0.99 -0.10 2.69
N PHE A 230 0.66 -1.37 2.48
CA PHE A 230 0.39 -2.33 3.55
C PHE A 230 1.60 -2.50 4.49
N CYS A 231 2.80 -2.73 3.95
CA CYS A 231 4.02 -2.89 4.75
C CYS A 231 4.32 -1.66 5.62
N LEU A 232 4.16 -0.45 5.06
CA LEU A 232 4.32 0.79 5.83
C LEU A 232 3.27 0.92 6.94
N LEU A 233 2.02 0.58 6.65
CA LEU A 233 0.93 0.60 7.62
C LEU A 233 1.17 -0.40 8.77
N VAL A 234 1.63 -1.61 8.46
CA VAL A 234 2.02 -2.63 9.45
C VAL A 234 3.18 -2.14 10.30
N ALA A 235 4.21 -1.54 9.71
CA ALA A 235 5.36 -1.01 10.44
C ALA A 235 4.96 0.11 11.42
N VAL A 236 4.11 1.05 10.98
CA VAL A 236 3.57 2.12 11.82
C VAL A 236 2.66 1.56 12.93
N GLY A 237 1.82 0.56 12.60
CA GLY A 237 0.97 -0.14 13.56
C GLY A 237 1.78 -0.86 14.64
N LEU A 238 2.79 -1.62 14.26
CA LEU A 238 3.68 -2.33 15.18
C LEU A 238 4.47 -1.37 16.08
N ARG A 239 4.98 -0.27 15.53
CA ARG A 239 5.64 0.79 16.32
C ARG A 239 4.69 1.41 17.34
N SER A 240 3.47 1.74 16.91
CA SER A 240 2.45 2.33 17.78
C SER A 240 2.05 1.36 18.90
N LEU A 241 1.88 0.08 18.58
CA LEU A 241 1.60 -0.98 19.55
C LEU A 241 2.75 -1.14 20.55
N TYR A 242 4.00 -1.19 20.07
CA TYR A 242 5.18 -1.34 20.91
C TYR A 242 5.32 -0.21 21.95
N VAL A 243 5.08 1.04 21.54
CA VAL A 243 5.12 2.20 22.45
C VAL A 243 3.97 2.18 23.45
N ARG A 244 2.78 1.75 23.03
CA ARG A 244 1.56 1.70 23.88
C ARG A 244 1.61 0.60 24.93
N LEU A 245 2.30 -0.50 24.66
CA LEU A 245 2.52 -1.57 25.63
C LEU A 245 3.45 -1.10 26.76
N ARG A 246 3.01 -1.30 28.00
CA ARG A 246 3.74 -0.88 29.22
C ARG A 246 4.69 -1.95 29.74
N SER A 247 4.36 -3.23 29.56
CA SER A 247 5.15 -4.35 30.06
C SER A 247 6.32 -4.68 29.12
N ARG A 248 7.50 -5.02 29.70
CA ARG A 248 8.66 -5.49 28.91
C ARG A 248 8.33 -6.79 28.18
N LEU A 249 7.59 -7.71 28.83
CA LEU A 249 7.21 -8.98 28.22
C LEU A 249 6.39 -8.78 26.94
N SER A 250 5.34 -7.96 26.97
CA SER A 250 4.49 -7.76 25.78
C SER A 250 5.24 -7.07 24.64
N ARG A 251 6.16 -6.15 24.95
CA ARG A 251 7.04 -5.53 23.95
C ARG A 251 7.94 -6.56 23.27
N THR A 252 8.58 -7.40 24.08
CA THR A 252 9.42 -8.50 23.60
C THR A 252 8.62 -9.52 22.79
N MET A 253 7.39 -9.85 23.22
CA MET A 253 6.49 -10.73 22.47
C MET A 253 6.12 -10.13 21.11
N VAL A 254 5.77 -8.84 21.02
CA VAL A 254 5.47 -8.19 19.73
C VAL A 254 6.66 -8.25 18.77
N LEU A 255 7.88 -8.04 19.27
CA LEU A 255 9.10 -8.15 18.47
C LEU A 255 9.34 -9.59 17.98
N TYR A 256 9.24 -10.59 18.87
CA TYR A 256 9.42 -11.99 18.46
C TYR A 256 8.32 -12.49 17.54
N CYS A 257 7.05 -12.12 17.77
CA CYS A 257 5.94 -12.47 16.90
C CYS A 257 6.10 -11.84 15.50
N SER A 258 6.48 -10.57 15.42
CA SER A 258 6.72 -9.91 14.13
C SER A 258 7.92 -10.50 13.39
N ALA A 259 9.03 -10.77 14.09
CA ALA A 259 10.18 -11.46 13.51
C ALA A 259 9.81 -12.87 13.03
N GLY A 260 9.05 -13.62 13.83
CA GLY A 260 8.53 -14.94 13.47
C GLY A 260 7.67 -14.90 12.21
N LEU A 261 6.76 -13.94 12.09
CA LEU A 261 5.95 -13.74 10.87
C LEU A 261 6.81 -13.48 9.63
N VAL A 262 7.84 -12.62 9.75
CA VAL A 262 8.77 -12.35 8.63
C VAL A 262 9.51 -13.62 8.21
N VAL A 263 10.00 -14.41 9.16
CA VAL A 263 10.67 -15.69 8.87
C VAL A 263 9.71 -16.66 8.21
N LEU A 264 8.48 -16.81 8.74
CA LEU A 264 7.47 -17.71 8.20
C LEU A 264 7.10 -17.35 6.75
N TYR A 265 6.83 -16.07 6.46
CA TYR A 265 6.54 -15.64 5.08
C TYR A 265 7.78 -15.72 4.17
N GLY A 266 8.99 -15.53 4.72
CA GLY A 266 10.24 -15.78 4.00
C GLY A 266 10.37 -17.24 3.57
N ILE A 267 10.09 -18.18 4.47
CA ILE A 267 10.07 -19.62 4.17
C ILE A 267 9.00 -19.92 3.11
N LYS A 268 7.78 -19.41 3.25
CA LYS A 268 6.72 -19.59 2.24
C LYS A 268 7.15 -19.07 0.86
N THR A 269 7.88 -17.97 0.82
CA THR A 269 8.39 -17.40 -0.44
C THR A 269 9.41 -18.32 -1.09
N VAL A 270 10.36 -18.87 -0.32
CA VAL A 270 11.35 -19.82 -0.84
C VAL A 270 10.68 -21.09 -1.35
N LEU A 271 9.69 -21.61 -0.64
CA LEU A 271 8.91 -22.78 -1.08
C LEU A 271 8.14 -22.47 -2.38
N ARG A 272 7.48 -21.32 -2.46
CA ARG A 272 6.74 -20.90 -3.66
C ARG A 272 7.65 -20.68 -4.87
N ASN A 273 8.89 -20.25 -4.67
CA ASN A 273 9.87 -20.10 -5.75
C ASN A 273 10.23 -21.43 -6.42
N GLN A 274 10.02 -22.58 -5.75
CA GLN A 274 10.25 -23.89 -6.36
C GLN A 274 9.29 -24.15 -7.53
N ASP A 275 8.08 -23.61 -7.49
CA ASP A 275 7.09 -23.74 -8.58
C ASP A 275 7.57 -23.07 -9.87
N TRP A 276 8.48 -22.10 -9.77
CA TRP A 276 9.04 -21.36 -10.91
C TRP A 276 10.25 -22.04 -11.54
N ASN A 277 10.70 -23.18 -11.00
CA ASN A 277 11.89 -23.85 -11.52
C ASN A 277 11.65 -24.46 -12.91
N ASN A 278 10.46 -25.05 -13.13
CA ASN A 278 10.06 -25.66 -14.40
C ASN A 278 8.63 -25.27 -14.78
N GLU A 279 8.35 -25.20 -16.08
CA GLU A 279 7.02 -24.90 -16.62
C GLU A 279 5.95 -25.89 -16.13
N GLU A 280 6.27 -27.19 -16.09
CA GLU A 280 5.33 -28.21 -15.61
C GLU A 280 4.90 -27.97 -14.15
N LEU A 281 5.84 -27.62 -13.27
CA LEU A 281 5.54 -27.32 -11.86
C LEU A 281 4.68 -26.06 -11.75
N LEU A 282 4.99 -25.03 -12.55
CA LEU A 282 4.23 -23.78 -12.59
C LEU A 282 2.78 -24.07 -13.01
N TYR A 283 2.56 -24.81 -14.10
CA TYR A 283 1.23 -25.18 -14.56
C TYR A 283 0.50 -26.08 -13.58
N ARG A 284 1.18 -27.09 -13.03
CA ARG A 284 0.62 -28.01 -12.03
C ARG A 284 0.17 -27.27 -10.77
N SER A 285 0.92 -26.26 -10.33
CA SER A 285 0.53 -25.43 -9.19
C SER A 285 -0.78 -24.66 -9.44
N GLY A 286 -1.04 -24.28 -10.69
CA GLY A 286 -2.26 -23.56 -11.09
C GLY A 286 -3.51 -24.43 -11.18
N ILE A 287 -3.40 -25.75 -11.34
CA ILE A 287 -4.55 -26.67 -11.42
C ILE A 287 -5.36 -26.67 -10.13
N ALA A 288 -4.71 -26.50 -8.98
CA ALA A 288 -5.39 -26.42 -7.68
C ALA A 288 -6.32 -25.19 -7.58
N VAL A 289 -5.96 -24.10 -8.26
CA VAL A 289 -6.72 -22.84 -8.25
C VAL A 289 -7.75 -22.80 -9.38
N ASN A 290 -7.38 -23.31 -10.56
CA ASN A 290 -8.28 -23.39 -11.71
C ASN A 290 -8.30 -24.82 -12.30
N PRO A 291 -9.12 -25.71 -11.73
CA PRO A 291 -9.21 -27.10 -12.18
C PRO A 291 -9.74 -27.24 -13.61
N ALA A 292 -10.51 -26.25 -14.09
CA ALA A 292 -11.12 -26.28 -15.42
C ALA A 292 -10.07 -26.31 -16.54
N LYS A 293 -8.87 -25.76 -16.31
CA LYS A 293 -7.76 -25.78 -17.28
C LYS A 293 -7.03 -27.11 -17.36
N GLY A 294 -7.08 -27.93 -16.30
CA GLY A 294 -6.42 -29.24 -16.27
C GLY A 294 -7.24 -30.35 -16.91
N LYS A 295 -8.49 -30.07 -17.31
CA LYS A 295 -9.35 -31.05 -17.98
C LYS A 295 -9.02 -31.06 -19.48
N PRO A 296 -8.73 -32.22 -20.09
CA PRO A 296 -8.60 -32.30 -21.54
C PRO A 296 -9.91 -31.83 -22.18
N ASP A 297 -9.80 -30.99 -23.20
CA ASP A 297 -10.95 -30.56 -23.99
C ASP A 297 -11.60 -31.82 -24.58
N PRO A 298 -12.91 -32.04 -24.40
CA PRO A 298 -13.60 -33.19 -24.97
C PRO A 298 -13.51 -33.29 -26.50
N SER A 299 -13.09 -32.22 -27.18
CA SER A 299 -12.80 -32.19 -28.63
C SER A 299 -11.36 -32.52 -29.01
N THR A 300 -10.43 -32.63 -28.05
CA THR A 300 -9.06 -33.07 -28.31
C THR A 300 -9.05 -34.57 -28.60
N PRO A 301 -8.57 -35.03 -29.78
CA PRO A 301 -8.40 -36.45 -30.03
C PRO A 301 -7.47 -37.03 -28.98
N ILE A 302 -7.91 -38.08 -28.28
CA ILE A 302 -7.03 -38.86 -27.41
C ILE A 302 -5.89 -39.36 -28.31
N PRO A 303 -4.61 -39.09 -27.98
CA PRO A 303 -3.51 -39.67 -28.72
C PRO A 303 -3.68 -41.18 -28.69
N HIS A 304 -3.92 -41.79 -29.85
CA HIS A 304 -3.94 -43.24 -29.94
C HIS A 304 -2.60 -43.75 -29.41
N PRO A 305 -2.60 -44.76 -28.51
CA PRO A 305 -1.36 -45.36 -28.07
C PRO A 305 -0.59 -45.79 -29.32
N VAL A 306 0.64 -45.29 -29.45
CA VAL A 306 1.59 -45.78 -30.45
C VAL A 306 1.78 -47.25 -30.11
N VAL A 307 1.14 -48.12 -30.90
CA VAL A 307 1.45 -49.54 -30.91
C VAL A 307 2.87 -49.60 -31.47
N GLU A 308 3.85 -49.77 -30.58
CA GLU A 308 5.17 -50.20 -31.01
C GLU A 308 5.00 -51.55 -31.70
N ASP A 309 5.18 -51.54 -33.02
CA ASP A 309 5.28 -52.76 -33.82
C ASP A 309 6.43 -53.59 -33.23
N PRO A 310 6.21 -54.85 -32.81
CA PRO A 310 7.30 -55.74 -32.45
C PRO A 310 7.94 -56.23 -33.76
N GLY A 311 8.80 -55.38 -34.32
CA GLY A 311 9.52 -55.63 -35.57
C GLY A 311 11.01 -55.86 -35.33
N TYR A 312 11.41 -57.13 -35.52
CA TYR A 312 12.75 -57.74 -35.59
C TYR A 312 13.39 -58.27 -34.31
#